data_AF-A0A162QX64-F1
#
_entry.id   AF-A0A162QX64-F1
#
_cell.length_a   1.000
_cell.length_b   1.000
_cell.length_c   1.000
_cell.angle_alpha   90.00
_cell.angle_beta   90.00
_cell.angle_gamma   90.00
#
_symmetry.space_group_name_H-M   'P 1'
#
loop_
_entity.id
_entity.type
_entity.pdbx_description
1 polymer ?
#
loop_
_entity_poly.entity_id
_entity_poly.type
_entity_poly.pdbx_seq_one_letter_code
_entity_poly.pdbx_strand_id
1 'polypeptide(L)'
;MSSTPFYELYRRSSIGMALTDSLDELIQSGHINPQLAMRVLMTFDRSISEALSQLVRNKANIKGHLHTYRFCDEVWTFIIENPNFKFDQDNVSADKVKIVACNAKRPGEQ
;
A
#
# COMPACT_ATOMS: atom_id res chain seq x y z
N MET A 1 -16.59 -3.31 15.83
CA MET A 1 -15.97 -3.57 14.51
C MET A 1 -14.51 -3.83 14.77
N SER A 2 -14.02 -5.05 14.51
CA SER A 2 -12.64 -5.43 14.83
C SER A 2 -11.68 -4.54 14.04
N SER A 3 -10.87 -3.74 14.74
CA SER A 3 -9.76 -3.00 14.15
C SER A 3 -8.80 -4.01 13.53
N THR A 4 -8.78 -4.12 12.21
CA THR A 4 -7.74 -4.89 11.50
C THR A 4 -6.41 -4.24 11.85
N PRO A 5 -5.44 -4.97 12.45
CA PRO A 5 -4.20 -4.36 12.95
C PRO A 5 -3.26 -3.86 11.84
N PHE A 6 -3.57 -4.16 10.59
CA PHE A 6 -2.76 -3.83 9.42
C PHE A 6 -3.61 -3.15 8.35
N TYR A 7 -3.02 -2.19 7.64
CA TYR A 7 -3.70 -1.48 6.57
C TYR A 7 -3.89 -2.36 5.33
N GLU A 8 -5.09 -2.34 4.78
CA GLU A 8 -5.40 -2.99 3.49
C GLU A 8 -4.88 -2.18 2.28
N LEU A 9 -4.21 -1.04 2.52
CA LEU A 9 -3.68 -0.13 1.50
C LEU A 9 -2.86 -0.88 0.44
N TYR A 10 -2.00 -1.81 0.88
CA TYR A 10 -1.09 -2.54 0.01
C TYR A 10 -1.78 -3.56 -0.90
N ARG A 11 -3.06 -3.88 -0.68
CA ARG A 11 -3.83 -4.72 -1.63
C ARG A 11 -3.98 -4.05 -3.00
N ARG A 12 -3.88 -2.71 -3.08
CA ARG A 12 -3.88 -1.94 -4.33
C ARG A 12 -2.51 -1.84 -5.02
N SER A 13 -1.46 -2.40 -4.42
CA SER A 13 -0.16 -2.51 -5.08
C SER A 13 -0.20 -3.56 -6.19
N SER A 14 0.76 -3.56 -7.11
CA SER A 14 0.80 -4.56 -8.20
C SER A 14 0.78 -6.00 -7.68
N ILE A 15 1.51 -6.30 -6.60
CA ILE A 15 1.52 -7.63 -5.97
C ILE A 15 0.19 -7.94 -5.26
N GLY A 16 -0.43 -6.95 -4.63
CA GLY A 16 -1.73 -7.12 -3.98
C GLY A 16 -2.86 -7.36 -4.97
N MET A 17 -2.85 -6.65 -6.11
CA MET A 17 -3.81 -6.86 -7.20
C MET A 17 -3.63 -8.26 -7.80
N ALA A 18 -2.41 -8.65 -8.14
CA ALA A 18 -2.13 -9.99 -8.67
C ALA A 18 -2.58 -11.11 -7.71
N LEU A 19 -2.40 -10.93 -6.40
CA LEU A 19 -2.92 -11.86 -5.39
C LEU A 19 -4.45 -11.90 -5.39
N THR A 20 -5.10 -10.74 -5.45
CA THR A 20 -6.56 -10.63 -5.45
C THR A 20 -7.15 -11.30 -6.69
N ASP A 21 -6.58 -11.03 -7.87
CA ASP A 21 -7.00 -11.66 -9.14
C ASP A 21 -6.84 -13.18 -9.08
N SER A 22 -5.71 -13.68 -8.56
CA SER A 22 -5.48 -15.12 -8.37
C SER A 22 -6.49 -15.77 -7.42
N LEU A 23 -6.84 -15.07 -6.33
CA LEU A 23 -7.83 -15.57 -5.36
C LEU A 23 -9.23 -15.59 -5.97
N ASP A 24 -9.59 -14.59 -6.76
CA ASP A 24 -10.87 -14.52 -7.46
C ASP A 24 -11.02 -15.66 -8.48
N GLU A 25 -9.95 -16.00 -9.22
CA GLU A 25 -9.94 -17.16 -10.13
C GLU A 25 -10.17 -18.48 -9.39
N LEU A 26 -9.53 -18.67 -8.23
CA LEU A 26 -9.71 -19.86 -7.39
C LEU A 26 -11.12 -19.96 -6.80
N ILE A 27 -11.75 -18.83 -6.48
CA ILE A 27 -13.15 -18.78 -6.05
C ILE A 27 -14.08 -19.15 -7.21
N GLN A 28 -13.90 -18.51 -8.38
CA GLN A 28 -14.75 -18.72 -9.55
C GLN A 28 -14.70 -20.16 -10.06
N SER A 29 -13.55 -20.81 -9.94
CA SER A 29 -13.35 -22.23 -10.28
C SER A 29 -13.78 -23.19 -9.16
N GLY A 30 -14.24 -22.70 -8.01
CA GLY A 30 -14.76 -23.51 -6.91
C GLY A 30 -13.69 -24.22 -6.06
N HIS A 31 -12.40 -23.88 -6.22
CA HIS A 31 -11.31 -24.49 -5.46
C HIS A 31 -11.24 -23.97 -4.02
N ILE A 32 -11.63 -22.71 -3.79
CA ILE A 32 -11.68 -22.10 -2.45
C ILE A 32 -12.98 -21.32 -2.26
N ASN A 33 -13.37 -21.13 -1.00
CA ASN A 33 -14.49 -20.26 -0.67
C ASN A 33 -14.02 -18.81 -0.40
N PRO A 34 -14.93 -17.81 -0.49
CA PRO A 34 -14.58 -16.41 -0.24
C PRO A 34 -14.02 -16.15 1.17
N GLN A 35 -14.46 -16.90 2.18
CA GLN A 35 -13.98 -16.74 3.56
C GLN A 35 -12.50 -17.12 3.70
N LEU A 36 -12.04 -18.13 2.95
CA LEU A 36 -10.64 -18.53 2.91
C LEU A 36 -9.80 -17.47 2.20
N ALA A 37 -10.26 -16.95 1.06
CA ALA A 37 -9.57 -15.86 0.35
C ALA A 37 -9.39 -14.61 1.24
N MET A 38 -10.44 -14.23 1.99
CA MET A 38 -10.34 -13.14 2.96
C MET A 38 -9.27 -13.38 4.04
N ARG A 39 -9.11 -14.62 4.52
CA ARG A 39 -8.03 -14.97 5.48
C ARG A 39 -6.64 -14.87 4.84
N VAL A 40 -6.51 -15.22 3.56
CA VAL A 40 -5.25 -15.04 2.81
C VAL A 40 -4.93 -13.56 2.68
N LEU A 41 -5.90 -12.71 2.32
CA LEU A 41 -5.72 -11.26 2.24
C LEU A 41 -5.32 -10.63 3.59
N MET A 42 -5.98 -11.03 4.69
CA MET A 42 -5.59 -10.59 6.04
C MET A 42 -4.16 -11.00 6.41
N THR A 43 -3.72 -12.18 5.94
CA THR A 43 -2.35 -12.65 6.14
C THR A 43 -1.37 -11.82 5.30
N PHE A 44 -1.73 -11.52 4.05
CA PHE A 44 -0.97 -10.64 3.18
C PHE A 44 -0.77 -9.25 3.78
N ASP A 45 -1.81 -8.63 4.33
CA ASP A 45 -1.73 -7.28 4.93
C ASP A 45 -0.68 -7.21 6.05
N ARG A 46 -0.63 -8.27 6.88
CA ARG A 46 0.41 -8.42 7.92
C ARG A 46 1.78 -8.60 7.29
N SER A 47 1.92 -9.59 6.41
CA SER A 47 3.22 -10.00 5.85
C SER A 47 3.90 -8.88 5.06
N ILE A 48 3.16 -8.12 4.26
CA ILE A 48 3.74 -7.00 3.50
C ILE A 48 4.17 -5.86 4.42
N SER A 49 3.38 -5.56 5.46
CA SER A 49 3.69 -4.51 6.43
C SER A 49 4.97 -4.86 7.23
N GLU A 50 5.09 -6.11 7.67
CA GLU A 50 6.27 -6.61 8.36
C GLU A 50 7.51 -6.62 7.45
N ALA A 51 7.37 -7.12 6.21
CA ALA A 51 8.47 -7.17 5.25
C ALA A 51 9.01 -5.77 4.92
N LEU A 52 8.12 -4.79 4.66
CA LEU A 52 8.52 -3.41 4.40
C LEU A 52 9.23 -2.78 5.62
N SER A 53 8.75 -3.04 6.83
CA SER A 53 9.34 -2.49 8.06
C SER A 53 10.69 -3.12 8.44
N GLN A 54 10.80 -4.44 8.28
CA GLN A 54 11.95 -5.21 8.79
C GLN A 54 13.06 -5.41 7.75
N LEU A 55 12.71 -5.55 6.47
CA LEU A 55 13.66 -5.97 5.43
C LEU A 55 14.12 -4.80 4.55
N VAL A 56 13.26 -3.78 4.34
CA VAL A 56 13.61 -2.64 3.47
C VAL A 56 14.35 -1.57 4.27
N ARG A 57 15.54 -1.20 3.79
CA ARG A 57 16.42 -0.19 4.42
C ARG A 57 16.73 1.01 3.52
N ASN A 58 16.46 0.87 2.22
CA ASN A 58 16.76 1.87 1.21
C ASN A 58 15.93 3.13 1.44
N LYS A 59 16.50 4.29 1.14
CA LYS A 59 15.84 5.59 1.28
C LYS A 59 15.68 6.24 -0.10
N ALA A 60 14.65 7.07 -0.22
CA ALA A 60 14.42 7.88 -1.41
C ALA A 60 14.11 9.32 -0.98
N ASN A 61 14.57 10.28 -1.77
CA ASN A 61 14.18 11.68 -1.65
C ASN A 61 13.28 12.06 -2.82
N ILE A 62 12.21 12.79 -2.56
CA ILE A 62 11.25 13.18 -3.59
C ILE A 62 11.20 14.71 -3.62
N LYS A 63 11.28 15.30 -4.81
CA LYS A 63 11.02 16.73 -5.05
C LYS A 63 10.05 16.87 -6.20
N GLY A 64 9.11 17.80 -6.12
CA GLY A 64 8.14 18.05 -7.18
C GLY A 64 7.15 19.14 -6.78
N HIS A 65 6.21 19.45 -7.67
CA HIS A 65 5.18 20.46 -7.43
C HIS A 65 3.93 19.81 -6.83
N LEU A 66 3.53 20.26 -5.63
CA LEU A 66 2.28 19.79 -5.03
C LEU A 66 1.08 20.38 -5.80
N HIS A 67 0.32 19.52 -6.47
CA HIS A 67 -0.89 19.93 -7.20
C HIS A 67 -2.11 20.02 -6.28
N THR A 68 -2.34 18.98 -5.47
CA THR A 68 -3.41 18.97 -4.47
C THR A 68 -3.11 18.01 -3.33
N TYR A 69 -3.72 18.23 -2.18
CA TYR A 69 -3.64 17.36 -1.01
C TYR A 69 -5.01 17.18 -0.35
N ARG A 70 -5.17 16.08 0.40
CA ARG A 70 -6.33 15.80 1.23
C ARG A 70 -5.92 14.98 2.44
N PHE A 71 -6.50 15.33 3.58
CA PHE A 71 -6.46 14.50 4.78
C PHE A 71 -7.89 14.15 5.19
N CYS A 72 -8.18 12.86 5.31
CA CYS A 72 -9.49 12.35 5.69
C CYS A 72 -9.29 10.93 6.25
N ASP A 73 -9.97 10.60 7.35
CA ASP A 73 -9.89 9.31 8.04
C ASP A 73 -8.45 8.84 8.32
N GLU A 74 -7.61 9.74 8.83
CA GLU A 74 -6.19 9.44 9.15
C GLU A 74 -5.34 9.02 7.93
N VAL A 75 -5.82 9.29 6.71
CA VAL A 75 -5.10 9.02 5.46
C VAL A 75 -4.80 10.32 4.73
N TRP A 76 -3.52 10.53 4.44
CA TRP A 76 -3.06 11.58 3.55
C TRP A 76 -3.06 11.10 2.10
N THR A 77 -3.56 11.94 1.20
CA THR A 77 -3.43 11.77 -0.23
C THR A 77 -2.83 13.02 -0.85
N PHE A 78 -1.73 12.88 -1.58
CA PHE A 78 -1.08 13.95 -2.34
C PHE A 78 -1.07 13.60 -3.82
N ILE A 79 -1.19 14.63 -4.66
CA ILE A 79 -0.91 14.55 -6.09
C ILE A 79 0.26 15.49 -6.36
N ILE A 80 1.38 14.93 -6.83
CA ILE A 80 2.60 15.70 -7.13
C ILE A 80 2.82 15.67 -8.65
N GLU A 81 3.08 16.82 -9.24
CA GLU A 81 3.38 17.02 -10.66
C GLU A 81 4.89 17.23 -10.87
N ASN A 82 5.39 16.68 -11.96
CA ASN A 82 6.81 16.61 -12.31
C ASN A 82 7.72 16.15 -11.15
N PRO A 83 7.37 15.07 -10.41
CA PRO A 83 8.23 14.59 -9.35
C PRO A 83 9.55 14.03 -9.91
N ASN A 84 10.63 14.25 -9.15
CA ASN A 84 11.91 13.58 -9.30
C ASN A 84 12.23 12.81 -8.02
N PHE A 85 12.32 11.49 -8.13
CA PHE A 85 12.69 10.57 -7.08
C PHE A 85 14.18 10.28 -7.17
N LYS A 86 14.93 10.62 -6.13
CA LYS A 86 16.35 10.34 -6.00
C LYS A 86 16.58 9.18 -5.05
N PHE A 87 17.13 8.10 -5.58
CA PHE A 87 17.64 6.94 -4.86
C PHE A 87 19.18 7.02 -4.77
N ASP A 88 19.82 6.07 -4.11
CA ASP A 88 21.28 6.10 -3.92
C ASP A 88 22.07 6.01 -5.23
N GLN A 89 21.57 5.26 -6.22
CA GLN A 89 22.25 5.04 -7.50
C GLN A 89 21.42 5.52 -8.72
N ASP A 90 20.15 5.86 -8.52
CA ASP A 90 19.22 6.15 -9.60
C ASP A 90 18.40 7.42 -9.35
N ASN A 91 17.97 8.06 -10.44
CA ASN A 91 16.94 9.07 -10.40
C ASN A 91 15.80 8.66 -11.33
N VAL A 92 14.56 8.78 -10.84
CA VAL A 92 13.36 8.43 -11.59
C VAL A 92 12.45 9.66 -11.64
N SER A 93 12.10 10.10 -12.83
CA SER A 93 11.13 11.17 -13.07
C SER A 93 9.80 10.60 -13.55
N ALA A 94 8.73 11.35 -13.32
CA ALA A 94 7.41 11.10 -13.90
C ALA A 94 6.69 12.43 -14.13
N ASP A 95 5.63 12.42 -14.93
CA ASP A 95 4.79 13.62 -15.13
C ASP A 95 3.92 13.89 -13.90
N LYS A 96 3.44 12.82 -13.25
CA LYS A 96 2.49 12.90 -12.13
C LYS A 96 2.56 11.65 -11.25
N VAL A 97 2.48 11.83 -9.93
CA VAL A 97 2.37 10.72 -8.96
C VAL A 97 1.30 11.00 -7.93
N LYS A 98 0.60 9.93 -7.52
CA LYS A 98 -0.31 9.94 -6.37
C LYS A 98 0.36 9.24 -5.19
N ILE A 99 0.46 9.94 -4.06
CA ILE A 99 0.97 9.38 -2.80
C ILE A 99 -0.22 9.19 -1.87
N VAL A 100 -0.40 7.97 -1.35
CA VAL A 100 -1.38 7.66 -0.31
C VAL A 100 -0.62 7.16 0.91
N ALA A 101 -0.76 7.85 2.03
CA ALA A 101 -0.02 7.57 3.26
C ALA A 101 -0.99 7.43 4.44
N CYS A 102 -0.99 6.26 5.08
CA CYS A 102 -1.72 6.02 6.30
C CYS A 102 -0.88 6.41 7.53
N ASN A 103 -1.52 6.73 8.64
CA ASN A 103 -0.85 7.01 9.90
C ASN A 103 0.01 5.81 10.36
N ALA A 104 1.26 6.05 10.74
CA ALA A 104 2.15 4.98 11.20
C ALA A 104 1.78 4.44 12.60
N LYS A 105 1.03 5.21 13.39
CA LYS A 105 0.54 4.77 14.70
C LYS A 105 -0.59 3.75 14.51
N ARG A 106 -0.61 2.71 15.35
CA ARG A 106 -1.72 1.76 15.37
C ARG A 106 -2.98 2.45 15.90
N PRO A 107 -4.18 2.10 15.42
CA PRO A 107 -5.43 2.60 16.00
C PRO A 107 -5.46 2.32 17.51
N GLY A 108 -5.42 3.36 18.35
CA GLY A 108 -5.44 3.27 19.81
C GLY A 108 -4.12 3.60 20.53
N GLU A 109 -3.01 3.85 19.83
CA GLU A 109 -1.77 4.35 20.44
C GLU A 109 -1.73 5.89 20.36
N GLN A 110 -1.83 6.57 21.53
CA GLN A 110 -1.64 8.03 21.66
C GLN A 110 -0.15 8.42 21.59
#